data_AF-A0A413UE20-F1
#
_entry.id   AF-A0A413UE20-F1
#
_cell.length_a   1.000
_cell.length_b   1.000
_cell.length_c   1.000
_cell.angle_alpha   90.00
_cell.angle_beta   90.00
_cell.angle_gamma   90.00
#
_symmetry.space_group_name_H-M   'P 1'
#
loop_
_entity.id
_entity.type
_entity.pdbx_description
1 polymer ?
#
loop_
_entity_poly.entity_id
_entity_poly.type
_entity_poly.pdbx_seq_one_letter_code
_entity_poly.pdbx_strand_id
1 'polypeptide(L)'
;MNELLFSKKYYVRKLQKNDIDQIYGLCSKNHLYYQYCPPYVTRKSIESDMMTLPGNIDIKDKYYVGYFKNEKLIAVLDLIDGYQCTKEWDWKRNSQ
;
A
#
# COMPACT_ATOMS: atom_id res chain seq x y z
N MET A 1 -19.39 -4.90 -16.07
CA MET A 1 -18.45 -5.69 -15.23
C MET A 1 -18.83 -5.40 -13.80
N ASN A 2 -19.27 -6.40 -13.02
CA ASN A 2 -19.88 -6.15 -11.71
C ASN A 2 -18.77 -5.97 -10.65
N GLU A 3 -18.61 -4.76 -10.13
CA GLU A 3 -17.59 -4.37 -9.14
C GLU A 3 -17.59 -5.28 -7.90
N LEU A 4 -18.76 -5.81 -7.52
CA LEU A 4 -18.94 -6.76 -6.42
C LEU A 4 -18.23 -8.11 -6.61
N LEU A 5 -17.78 -8.45 -7.83
CA LEU A 5 -17.03 -9.67 -8.10
C LEU A 5 -15.54 -9.53 -7.79
N PHE A 6 -14.99 -8.31 -7.73
CA PHE A 6 -13.56 -8.11 -7.47
C PHE A 6 -13.15 -8.63 -6.08
N SER A 7 -13.98 -8.38 -5.05
CA SER A 7 -13.71 -8.86 -3.69
C SER A 7 -13.83 -10.39 -3.55
N LYS A 8 -14.55 -11.06 -4.45
CA LYS A 8 -14.73 -12.53 -4.43
C LYS A 8 -13.75 -13.29 -5.33
N LYS A 9 -13.08 -12.59 -6.24
CA LYS A 9 -12.24 -13.19 -7.29
C LYS A 9 -10.78 -13.39 -6.85
N TYR A 10 -10.35 -12.64 -5.85
CA TYR A 10 -8.97 -12.63 -5.39
C TYR A 10 -8.89 -13.08 -3.95
N TYR A 11 -7.89 -13.91 -3.66
CA TYR A 11 -7.54 -14.23 -2.30
C TYR A 11 -6.78 -13.04 -1.71
N VAL A 12 -7.23 -12.52 -0.56
CA VAL A 12 -6.64 -11.34 0.08
C VAL A 12 -6.07 -11.76 1.42
N ARG A 13 -4.82 -11.36 1.71
CA ARG A 13 -4.21 -11.55 3.03
C ARG A 13 -3.23 -10.42 3.36
N LYS A 14 -2.96 -10.23 4.67
CA LYS A 14 -1.85 -9.37 5.11
C LYS A 14 -0.53 -9.92 4.57
N LEU A 15 0.29 -9.01 4.05
CA LEU A 15 1.63 -9.31 3.58
C LEU A 15 2.59 -9.29 4.77
N GLN A 16 3.59 -10.16 4.71
CA GLN A 16 4.59 -10.34 5.75
C GLN A 16 5.98 -10.06 5.16
N LYS A 17 7.00 -9.97 6.01
CA LYS A 17 8.37 -9.67 5.58
C LYS A 17 8.93 -10.67 4.55
N ASN A 18 8.49 -11.93 4.61
CA ASN A 18 8.84 -12.96 3.61
C ASN A 18 8.23 -12.71 2.22
N ASP A 19 7.24 -11.82 2.09
CA ASP A 19 6.61 -11.48 0.81
C ASP A 19 7.33 -10.32 0.09
N ILE A 20 8.35 -9.70 0.70
CA ILE A 20 9.05 -8.53 0.14
C ILE A 20 9.55 -8.78 -1.29
N ASP A 21 10.07 -9.97 -1.57
CA ASP A 21 10.54 -10.32 -2.91
C ASP A 21 9.40 -10.36 -3.95
N GLN A 22 8.23 -10.85 -3.56
CA GLN A 22 7.05 -10.85 -4.43
C GLN A 22 6.52 -9.43 -4.65
N ILE A 23 6.47 -8.62 -3.60
CA ILE A 23 6.08 -7.20 -3.68
C ILE A 23 7.02 -6.45 -4.61
N TYR A 24 8.33 -6.61 -4.42
CA TYR A 24 9.34 -5.99 -5.28
C TYR A 24 9.17 -6.44 -6.74
N GLY A 25 8.99 -7.74 -6.98
CA GLY A 25 8.78 -8.29 -8.33
C GLY A 25 7.51 -7.81 -9.03
N LEU A 26 6.49 -7.38 -8.27
CA LEU A 26 5.29 -6.74 -8.79
C LEU A 26 5.51 -5.24 -9.01
N CYS A 27 5.89 -4.52 -7.95
CA CYS A 27 6.02 -3.06 -7.95
C CYS A 27 7.08 -2.57 -8.92
N SER A 28 8.24 -3.24 -9.00
CA SER A 28 9.33 -2.83 -9.90
C SER A 28 8.90 -2.76 -11.37
N LYS A 29 7.89 -3.51 -11.79
CA LYS A 29 7.40 -3.48 -13.18
C LYS A 29 6.61 -2.21 -13.51
N ASN A 30 6.23 -1.44 -12.51
CA ASN A 30 5.46 -0.20 -12.68
C ASN A 30 6.36 1.02 -12.85
N HIS A 31 7.24 0.99 -13.86
CA HIS A 31 8.23 2.07 -14.08
C HIS A 31 7.58 3.45 -14.23
N LEU A 32 6.42 3.53 -14.89
CA LEU A 32 5.72 4.79 -15.12
C LEU A 32 5.27 5.43 -13.81
N TYR A 33 4.79 4.64 -12.83
CA TYR A 33 4.44 5.16 -11.52
C TYR A 33 5.64 5.84 -10.84
N TYR A 34 6.81 5.19 -10.83
CA TYR A 34 8.00 5.75 -10.19
C TYR A 34 8.65 6.90 -10.95
N GLN A 35 8.32 7.07 -12.23
CA GLN A 35 8.69 8.28 -12.98
C GLN A 35 7.97 9.52 -12.43
N TYR A 36 6.70 9.39 -12.05
CA TYR A 36 5.90 10.50 -11.51
C TYR A 36 5.89 10.56 -9.98
N CYS A 37 6.18 9.44 -9.30
CA CYS A 37 6.21 9.30 -7.85
C CYS A 37 7.57 8.72 -7.38
N PRO A 38 8.68 9.48 -7.48
CA PRO A 38 9.97 9.04 -6.96
C PRO A 38 9.94 8.94 -5.42
N PRO A 39 10.81 8.13 -4.79
CA PRO A 39 11.92 7.36 -5.36
C PRO A 39 11.49 6.00 -5.92
N TYR A 40 12.37 5.39 -6.74
CA TYR A 40 12.13 4.04 -7.28
C TYR A 40 12.06 2.99 -6.15
N VAL A 41 11.19 1.99 -6.33
CA VAL A 41 11.00 0.93 -5.33
C VAL A 41 12.27 0.13 -5.08
N THR A 42 12.53 -0.14 -3.80
CA THR A 42 13.57 -1.05 -3.33
C THR A 42 13.00 -1.99 -2.28
N ARG A 43 13.68 -3.10 -1.98
CA ARG A 43 13.27 -3.98 -0.87
C ARG A 43 13.25 -3.24 0.47
N LYS A 44 14.22 -2.35 0.69
CA LYS A 44 14.29 -1.51 1.89
C LYS A 44 13.14 -0.51 1.96
N SER A 45 12.77 0.12 0.84
CA SER A 45 11.62 1.03 0.83
C SER A 45 10.33 0.28 1.12
N ILE A 46 10.13 -0.92 0.56
CA ILE A 46 8.96 -1.77 0.87
C ILE A 46 8.91 -2.11 2.36
N GLU A 47 10.03 -2.55 2.95
CA GLU A 47 10.08 -2.87 4.38
C GLU A 47 9.75 -1.64 5.24
N SER A 48 10.26 -0.47 4.85
CA SER A 48 9.92 0.79 5.50
C SER A 48 8.43 1.09 5.37
N ASP A 49 7.87 1.01 4.16
CA ASP A 49 6.46 1.30 3.86
C ASP A 49 5.51 0.40 4.63
N MET A 50 5.87 -0.88 4.83
CA MET A 50 5.12 -1.83 5.67
C MET A 50 5.02 -1.39 7.13
N MET A 51 5.95 -0.57 7.62
CA MET A 51 6.00 -0.08 9.00
C MET A 51 5.65 1.41 9.12
N THR A 52 5.59 2.16 8.01
CA THR A 52 5.31 3.60 8.02
C THR A 52 3.89 3.87 8.48
N LEU A 53 3.77 4.70 9.51
CA LEU A 53 2.51 5.15 10.11
C LEU A 53 2.51 6.68 10.25
N PRO A 54 1.36 7.34 10.08
CA PRO A 54 1.16 8.71 10.53
C PRO A 54 1.28 8.80 12.05
N GLY A 55 1.62 9.99 12.55
CA GLY A 55 1.63 10.24 13.99
C GLY A 55 0.27 9.92 14.61
N ASN A 56 0.29 9.27 15.79
CA ASN A 56 -0.88 8.88 16.58
C ASN A 56 -1.72 7.72 16.02
N ILE A 57 -1.25 6.99 15.00
CA ILE A 57 -1.90 5.77 14.51
C ILE A 57 -1.20 4.53 15.06
N ASP A 58 -1.99 3.58 15.54
CA ASP A 58 -1.50 2.28 16.02
C ASP A 58 -1.26 1.34 14.83
N ILE A 59 -0.19 0.53 14.88
CA ILE A 59 0.14 -0.44 13.83
C ILE A 59 -0.98 -1.44 13.56
N LYS A 60 -1.84 -1.71 14.55
CA LYS A 60 -3.02 -2.58 14.35
C LYS A 60 -3.99 -2.05 13.29
N ASP A 61 -4.02 -0.73 13.11
CA ASP A 61 -4.89 -0.02 12.17
C ASP A 61 -4.26 0.09 10.78
N LYS A 62 -3.02 -0.40 10.59
CA LYS A 62 -2.38 -0.52 9.28
C LYS A 62 -2.63 -1.89 8.67
N TYR A 63 -3.02 -1.84 7.41
CA TYR A 63 -3.34 -2.98 6.57
C TYR A 63 -2.52 -2.90 5.29
N TYR A 64 -1.33 -3.50 5.35
CA TYR A 64 -0.54 -3.76 4.15
C TYR A 64 -0.93 -5.13 3.58
N VAL A 65 -1.86 -5.14 2.62
CA VAL A 65 -2.50 -6.37 2.12
C VAL A 65 -2.18 -6.64 0.67
N GLY A 66 -2.08 -7.92 0.33
CA GLY A 66 -1.83 -8.41 -1.02
C GLY A 66 -3.05 -9.09 -1.60
N TYR A 67 -3.32 -8.84 -2.88
CA TYR A 67 -4.34 -9.52 -3.66
C TYR A 67 -3.68 -10.59 -4.52
N PHE A 68 -4.17 -11.81 -4.43
CA PHE A 68 -3.61 -12.98 -5.09
C PHE A 68 -4.61 -13.59 -6.09
N LYS A 69 -4.11 -13.95 -7.27
CA LYS A 69 -4.83 -14.73 -8.28
C LYS A 69 -3.99 -15.95 -8.64
N ASN A 70 -4.50 -17.16 -8.37
CA ASN A 70 -3.76 -18.41 -8.59
C ASN A 70 -2.36 -18.35 -7.95
N GLU A 71 -2.28 -18.01 -6.66
CA GLU A 71 -1.03 -17.87 -5.88
C GLU A 71 -0.09 -16.73 -6.28
N LYS A 72 -0.36 -16.04 -7.40
CA LYS A 72 0.42 -14.89 -7.84
C LYS A 72 -0.09 -13.59 -7.22
N LEU A 73 0.80 -12.82 -6.60
CA LEU A 73 0.52 -11.46 -6.15
C LEU A 73 0.28 -10.55 -7.36
N ILE A 74 -0.89 -9.91 -7.42
CA ILE A 74 -1.30 -9.03 -8.53
C ILE A 74 -1.49 -7.57 -8.14
N ALA A 75 -1.72 -7.29 -6.85
CA ALA A 75 -1.86 -5.94 -6.33
C ALA A 75 -1.46 -5.89 -4.85
N VAL A 76 -1.02 -4.72 -4.41
CA VAL A 76 -0.72 -4.39 -3.02
C VAL A 76 -1.55 -3.17 -2.65
N LEU A 77 -2.13 -3.20 -1.45
CA LEU A 77 -2.88 -2.10 -0.87
C LEU A 77 -2.26 -1.76 0.47
N ASP A 78 -1.86 -0.49 0.64
CA ASP A 78 -1.51 0.09 1.93
C ASP A 78 -2.69 0.93 2.40
N LEU A 79 -3.33 0.49 3.48
CA LEU A 79 -4.52 1.11 4.03
C LEU A 79 -4.31 1.40 5.52
N ILE A 80 -4.72 2.59 5.94
CA ILE A 80 -4.80 2.97 7.35
C ILE A 80 -6.27 3.14 7.68
N ASP A 81 -6.79 2.27 8.54
CA ASP A 81 -8.16 2.35 9.02
C ASP A 81 -8.28 3.42 10.12
N GLY A 82 -9.44 4.07 10.19
CA GLY A 82 -9.70 5.10 11.20
C GLY A 82 -8.78 6.32 11.12
N TYR A 83 -8.13 6.59 9.96
CA TYR A 83 -7.31 7.79 9.80
C TYR A 83 -8.17 9.04 9.93
N GLN A 84 -8.10 9.69 11.09
CA GLN A 84 -8.76 10.96 11.33
C GLN A 84 -7.87 12.05 10.75
N CYS A 85 -8.39 12.80 9.77
CA CYS A 85 -7.76 14.04 9.35
C CYS A 85 -7.93 15.08 10.47
N THR A 86 -7.10 14.99 11.51
CA THR A 86 -6.97 16.10 12.46
C THR A 86 -6.38 17.29 11.70
N LYS A 87 -6.93 18.48 11.97
CA LYS A 87 -6.84 19.75 11.21
C LYS A 87 -5.44 20.29 10.83
N GLU A 88 -4.36 19.56 11.06
CA GLU A 88 -2.99 19.97 10.71
C GLU A 88 -2.73 19.98 9.19
N TRP A 89 -3.51 19.25 8.39
CA TRP A 89 -3.41 19.30 6.92
C TRP A 89 -4.12 20.50 6.26
N ASP A 90 -4.80 21.36 7.02
CA ASP A 90 -5.45 22.56 6.49
C ASP A 90 -4.46 23.69 6.17
N TRP A 91 -3.25 23.69 6.74
CA TRP A 91 -2.23 24.70 6.42
C TRP A 91 -1.77 24.63 4.95
N LYS A 92 -1.68 23.42 4.36
CA LYS A 92 -1.26 23.27 2.96
C LYS A 92 -2.35 23.56 1.92
N ARG A 93 -3.61 23.70 2.32
CA ARG A 93 -4.73 24.06 1.41
C ARG A 93 -5.05 25.55 1.38
N ASN A 94 -4.66 26.31 2.40
CA ASN A 94 -4.90 27.77 2.48
C ASN A 94 -3.64 28.62 2.24
N SER A 95 -2.60 28.03 1.63
CA SER A 95 -1.36 28.75 1.25
C SER A 95 -1.25 28.97 -0.27
N GLN A 96 -2.38 29.10 -0.97
CA GLN A 96 -2.48 29.60 -2.35
C GLN A 96 -3.25 30.91 -2.38
#